data_AF-A0A1C6D6C3-F1
#
_entry.id   AF-A0A1C6D6C3-F1
#
_cell.length_a   1.000
_cell.length_b   1.000
_cell.length_c   1.000
_cell.angle_alpha   90.00
_cell.angle_beta   90.00
_cell.angle_gamma   90.00
#
_symmetry.space_group_name_H-M   'P 1'
#
loop_
_entity.id
_entity.type
_entity.pdbx_description
1 polymer ?
#
loop_
_entity_poly.entity_id
_entity_poly.type
_entity_poly.pdbx_seq_one_letter_code
_entity_poly.pdbx_strand_id
1 'polypeptide(L)' 'MSVSDKVKGLLALCGKKQVDMAASFGMSKQTMGNKMNRGSWSANDLAKAAEFCGCKLAFIMPDGQQIIIDVEEKEKAPGE' A
#
# COMPACT_ATOMS: atom_id res chain seq x y z
N MET A 1 -7.18 8.48 -13.78
CA MET A 1 -7.26 8.06 -12.37
C MET A 1 -5.84 7.76 -11.92
N SER A 2 -5.29 8.54 -10.99
CA SER A 2 -3.93 8.35 -10.48
C SER A 2 -3.85 7.13 -9.57
N VAL A 3 -2.64 6.62 -9.30
CA VAL A 3 -2.44 5.56 -8.30
C VAL A 3 -2.99 6.00 -6.94
N SER A 4 -2.81 7.27 -6.59
CA SER A 4 -3.36 7.86 -5.37
C SER A 4 -4.89 7.82 -5.32
N ASP A 5 -5.58 8.04 -6.45
CA ASP A 5 -7.04 7.94 -6.50
C ASP A 5 -7.51 6.51 -6.26
N LYS A 6 -6.78 5.52 -6.78
CA LYS A 6 -7.06 4.10 -6.50
C LYS A 6 -6.85 3.76 -5.03
N VAL A 7 -5.77 4.24 -4.41
CA VAL A 7 -5.51 4.02 -2.97
C VAL A 7 -6.58 4.71 -2.10
N LYS A 8 -7.00 5.92 -2.45
CA LYS A 8 -8.11 6.61 -1.77
C LYS A 8 -9.44 5.84 -1.91
N GLY A 9 -9.72 5.32 -3.11
CA GLY A 9 -10.87 4.46 -3.34
C GLY A 9 -10.83 3.20 -2.49
N LEU A 10 -9.67 2.53 -2.42
CA LEU A 10 -9.47 1.35 -1.58
C LEU A 10 -9.71 1.66 -0.10
N LEU A 11 -9.14 2.76 0.40
CA LEU A 11 -9.36 3.24 1.77
C LEU A 11 -10.85 3.45 2.07
N ALA A 12 -11.56 4.12 1.16
CA ALA A 12 -12.99 4.38 1.31
C ALA A 12 -13.82 3.08 1.31
N LEU A 13 -13.50 2.12 0.44
CA LEU A 13 -14.15 0.81 0.38
C LEU A 13 -13.93 -0.01 1.65
N CYS A 14 -12.74 0.09 2.25
CA CYS A 14 -12.41 -0.60 3.49
C CYS A 14 -12.79 0.17 4.76
N GLY A 15 -13.41 1.35 4.63
CA GLY A 15 -13.81 2.19 5.77
C GLY A 15 -12.64 2.78 6.56
N LYS A 16 -11.44 2.82 5.98
CA LYS A 16 -10.20 3.28 6.65
C LYS A 16 -9.87 4.71 6.24
N LYS A 17 -9.29 5.49 7.16
CA LYS A 17 -8.93 6.88 6.87
C LYS A 17 -7.47 6.98 6.43
N GLN A 18 -7.17 7.98 5.61
CA GLN A 18 -5.79 8.30 5.21
C GLN A 18 -4.88 8.58 6.42
N VAL A 19 -5.44 9.10 7.52
CA VAL A 19 -4.70 9.35 8.76
C VAL A 19 -4.27 8.06 9.46
N ASP A 20 -5.06 7.00 9.36
CA ASP A 20 -4.76 5.70 9.96
C ASP A 20 -3.70 4.97 9.13
N MET A 21 -3.78 5.09 7.79
CA MET A 21 -2.74 4.62 6.89
C MET A 21 -1.41 5.35 7.12
N ALA A 22 -1.43 6.67 7.36
CA ALA A 22 -0.23 7.42 7.71
C ALA A 22 0.43 6.86 8.98
N ALA A 23 -0.37 6.52 9.99
CA ALA A 23 0.12 5.88 11.21
C ALA A 23 0.70 4.47 10.94
N SER A 24 0.03 3.67 10.10
CA SER A 24 0.53 2.35 9.67
C SER A 24 1.87 2.44 8.91
N PHE A 25 2.10 3.54 8.21
CA PHE A 25 3.34 3.82 7.50
C PHE A 25 4.43 4.44 8.38
N GLY A 26 4.11 4.76 9.65
CA GLY A 26 5.03 5.44 10.56
C GLY A 26 5.33 6.89 10.15
N MET A 27 4.44 7.55 9.41
CA MET A 27 4.65 8.89 8.89
C MET A 27 3.57 9.89 9.33
N SER A 28 3.90 11.18 9.25
CA SER A 28 2.95 12.25 9.57
C SER A 28 1.82 12.33 8.53
N LYS A 29 0.67 12.88 8.94
CA LYS A 29 -0.47 13.18 8.04
C LYS A 29 -0.04 14.06 6.86
N GLN A 30 0.84 15.03 7.09
CA GLN A 30 1.36 15.93 6.05
C GLN A 30 2.24 15.18 5.05
N THR A 31 3.13 14.30 5.53
CA THR A 31 3.95 13.45 4.66
C THR A 31 3.08 12.55 3.79
N MET A 32 2.04 11.96 4.37
CA MET A 32 1.08 11.14 3.64
C MET A 32 0.30 11.96 2.60
N GLY A 33 -0.14 13.17 2.94
CA GLY A 33 -0.77 14.10 2.01
C GLY A 33 0.13 14.46 0.84
N ASN A 34 1.40 14.76 1.11
CA ASN A 34 2.40 15.04 0.08
C ASN A 34 2.64 13.84 -0.84
N LYS A 35 2.72 12.62 -0.28
CA LYS A 35 2.87 11.38 -1.06
C LYS A 35 1.66 11.12 -1.96
N MET A 36 0.45 11.32 -1.43
CA MET A 36 -0.81 11.22 -2.17
C MET A 36 -0.88 12.24 -3.31
N ASN A 37 -0.43 13.48 -3.08
CA ASN A 37 -0.41 14.51 -4.12
C ASN A 37 0.65 14.25 -5.19
N ARG A 38 1.85 13.79 -4.79
CA ARG A 38 2.95 13.44 -5.72
C ARG A 38 2.70 12.17 -6.51
N GLY A 39 1.84 11.27 -6.02
CA GLY A 39 1.62 9.96 -6.64
C GLY A 39 2.84 9.04 -6.58
N SER A 40 3.81 9.34 -5.72
CA SER A 40 5.06 8.57 -5.58
C SER A 40 4.83 7.36 -4.68
N TRP A 41 4.43 6.25 -5.29
CA TRP A 41 4.18 4.95 -4.64
C TRP A 41 5.25 3.94 -5.07
N SER A 42 5.96 3.37 -4.11
CA SER A 42 6.74 2.16 -4.34
C SER A 42 5.86 0.92 -4.28
N ALA A 43 6.33 -0.20 -4.81
CA ALA A 43 5.61 -1.48 -4.68
C ALA A 43 5.35 -1.86 -3.22
N ASN A 44 6.33 -1.62 -2.33
CA ASN A 44 6.19 -1.86 -0.89
C ASN A 44 5.10 -0.97 -0.26
N ASP A 45 5.02 0.31 -0.66
CA ASP A 45 3.93 1.18 -0.20
C ASP A 45 2.55 0.63 -0.61
N LEU A 46 2.40 0.14 -1.84
CA LEU A 46 1.13 -0.42 -2.30
C LEU A 46 0.77 -1.72 -1.59
N ALA A 47 1.76 -2.58 -1.32
CA ALA A 47 1.56 -3.82 -0.59
C ALA A 47 1.16 -3.54 0.87
N LYS A 48 1.85 -2.62 1.57
CA LYS A 48 1.44 -2.17 2.91
C LYS A 48 0.06 -1.52 2.92
N ALA A 49 -0.28 -0.75 1.89
CA ALA A 49 -1.61 -0.16 1.78
C ALA A 49 -2.68 -1.25 1.62
N ALA A 50 -2.38 -2.32 0.86
CA ALA A 50 -3.27 -3.47 0.70
C ALA A 50 -3.44 -4.23 2.02
N GLU A 51 -2.35 -4.60 2.69
CA GLU A 51 -2.37 -5.26 3.99
C GLU A 51 -3.13 -4.43 5.03
N PHE A 52 -2.83 -3.13 5.09
CA PHE A 52 -3.53 -2.20 5.96
C PHE A 52 -5.02 -2.17 5.64
N CYS A 53 -5.43 -2.35 4.39
CA CYS A 53 -6.84 -2.43 3.99
C CYS A 53 -7.47 -3.81 4.22
N GLY A 54 -6.68 -4.86 4.45
CA GLY A 54 -7.14 -6.24 4.56
C GLY A 54 -7.27 -6.94 3.20
N CYS A 55 -6.61 -6.42 2.18
CA CYS A 55 -6.51 -7.02 0.85
C CYS A 55 -5.06 -7.37 0.52
N LYS A 56 -4.85 -8.03 -0.63
CA LYS A 56 -3.53 -8.40 -1.13
C LYS A 56 -3.23 -7.64 -2.41
N LEU A 57 -1.98 -7.23 -2.57
CA LEU A 57 -1.52 -6.71 -3.85
C LEU A 57 -1.22 -7.90 -4.75
N ALA A 58 -1.76 -7.94 -5.97
CA ALA A 58 -1.50 -9.02 -6.90
C ALA A 58 -1.49 -8.55 -8.36
N PHE A 59 -0.68 -9.18 -9.19
CA PHE A 59 -0.84 -9.14 -10.64
C PHE A 59 -1.91 -10.15 -11.05
N ILE A 60 -2.90 -9.69 -11.81
CA ILE A 60 -3.95 -10.54 -12.36
C ILE A 60 -3.62 -10.76 -13.83
N MET A 61 -3.25 -11.99 -14.17
CA MET A 61 -2.96 -12.40 -15.53
C MET A 61 -4.27 -12.58 -16.33
N PRO A 62 -4.24 -12.46 -17.67
CA PRO A 62 -5.44 -12.61 -18.51
C PRO A 62 -6.11 -13.99 -18.42
N ASP A 63 -5.37 -15.01 -18.01
CA ASP A 63 -5.84 -16.38 -17.76
C ASP A 63 -6.49 -16.57 -16.38
N GLY A 64 -6.52 -15.53 -15.55
CA GLY A 64 -7.03 -15.55 -14.19
C GLY A 64 -5.99 -15.94 -13.13
N GLN A 65 -4.76 -16.25 -13.52
CA GLN A 65 -3.68 -16.51 -12.57
C GLN A 65 -3.36 -15.23 -11.77
N GLN A 66 -3.22 -15.37 -10.46
CA GLN A 66 -2.89 -14.27 -9.56
C GLN A 66 -1.49 -14.47 -9.00
N ILE A 67 -0.62 -13.47 -9.19
CA ILE A 67 0.70 -13.42 -8.58
C ILE A 67 0.64 -12.42 -7.45
N ILE A 68 0.57 -12.90 -6.21
CA ILE A 68 0.50 -12.06 -5.01
C ILE A 68 1.87 -11.45 -4.74
N ILE A 69 1.90 -10.14 -4.49
CA ILE A 69 3.06 -9.38 -4.06
C ILE A 69 2.88 -9.14 -2.56
N ASP A 70 3.54 -9.96 -1.76
CA ASP A 70 3.60 -9.75 -0.33
C ASP A 70 4.67 -8.70 0.00
N VAL A 71 4.50 -8.00 1.12
CA VAL A 71 5.57 -7.20 1.67
C VAL A 71 6.62 -8.21 2.14
N GLU A 72 7.69 -8.40 1.37
CA GLU A 72 8.89 -8.97 1.95
C GLU A 72 9.27 -8.06 3.12
N GLU A 73 8.96 -8.50 4.35
CA GLU A 73 9.85 -8.23 5.45
C GLU A 73 11.21 -8.63 4.89
N LYS A 74 12.07 -7.64 4.62
CA LYS A 74 13.49 -7.92 4.63
C LYS A 74 13.70 -8.62 5.96
N GLU A 75 13.81 -9.95 5.93
CA GLU A 75 14.50 -10.70 6.95
C GLU A 75 15.75 -9.87 7.19
N LYS A 76 15.81 -9.23 8.36
CA LYS A 76 17.10 -8.82 8.88
C LYS A 76 17.90 -10.10 8.81
N ALA A 77 18.90 -10.13 7.93
CA ALA A 77 19.89 -11.19 7.92
C ALA A 77 20.23 -11.50 9.39
N PRO A 78 19.99 -12.73 9.87
CA PRO A 78 20.59 -13.16 11.12
C PRO A 78 22.08 -12.99 10.93
N GLY A 79 22.70 -12.23 11.85
CA GLY A 79 24.01 -11.66 11.62
C GLY A 79 25.15 -12.67 11.44
N GLU A 80 26.25 -12.16 10.92
CA GLU A 80 27.58 -12.19 11.55
C GLU A 80 28.48 -11.15 10.86
#